data_AF-A0A815DDD2-F1
#
_entry.id   AF-A0A815DDD2-F1
#
_cell.length_a   1.000
_cell.length_b   1.000
_cell.length_c   1.000
_cell.angle_alpha   90.00
_cell.angle_beta   90.00
_cell.angle_gamma   90.00
#
_symmetry.space_group_name_H-M   'P 1'
#
loop_
_entity.id
_entity.type
_entity.pdbx_description
1 polymer ?
#
loop_
_entity_poly.entity_id
_entity_poly.type
_entity_poly.pdbx_seq_one_letter_code
_entity_poly.pdbx_strand_id
1 'polypeptide(L)'
;MSTTINSYYGDQQQPLGSPDGGDLEKHYIDAKAYILSATTKDGTNLYDHLAHCITRLLIDQPRDGTDLVEDISKNIKSEATPPQHDTLRDRPAQDSEHILAEEQKPLFDKADHTEELDDEALQSPLPHILEQAYYFEQAGIGLGKDESYRIWLSLKQLVDKGQFEKLRFWGKIFGTQKNYYIAEVEHNVEDDTDDNEINEEAHINDDNKEGDGEEIEGEEDPLPKSTYKPPSAVPKEERGTGVNKFTYYVCNHPGTSWVKLPIVTPAQISQARLIKHFFTGDLNKEITSYPAYPGTEKNYLRAQIARISATTHVSPAGKFKFSEEEEESEEEGARENYQENEDFKGAALSELLDEELNGWVHHVQYILPQGRTKWWNPGENADKEEEENEEEEEMKAETEEIEPEQGPPLLTPIGADVEIQNTKAWTAKISSNLIPQYACAFVRSNLWPGAYAFARGTVWENIYVGFGHKYATTDYGPELPPLPANEYSDGPEIGEAEDPSPEEEAKARAAEEQAVDEGEEEEQEEEVDNEENDD
;
A
#
# COMPACT_ATOMS: atom_id res chain seq x y z
N MET A 1 25.50 38.43 -22.67
CA MET A 1 26.02 37.26 -21.93
C MET A 1 26.37 36.22 -22.97
N SER A 2 27.65 36.12 -23.29
CA SER A 2 28.20 35.05 -24.12
C SER A 2 28.33 33.79 -23.28
N THR A 3 27.80 32.67 -23.77
CA THR A 3 28.24 31.36 -23.33
C THR A 3 28.59 30.54 -24.57
N THR A 4 29.89 30.30 -24.67
CA THR A 4 30.61 29.51 -25.66
C THR A 4 30.18 28.04 -25.60
N ILE A 5 29.85 27.45 -26.76
CA ILE A 5 29.87 26.00 -26.95
C ILE A 5 30.96 25.70 -27.98
N ASN A 6 31.91 24.87 -27.55
CA ASN A 6 33.15 24.52 -28.22
C ASN A 6 32.93 23.91 -29.62
N SER A 7 33.54 24.53 -30.63
CA SER A 7 33.75 23.97 -31.95
C SER A 7 34.90 22.95 -31.92
N TYR A 8 34.58 21.66 -31.79
CA TYR A 8 35.48 20.57 -32.16
C TYR A 8 35.28 20.25 -33.65
N TYR A 9 35.75 21.14 -34.52
CA TYR A 9 36.08 20.78 -35.90
C TYR A 9 37.50 21.25 -36.13
N GLY A 10 38.44 20.35 -35.85
CA GLY A 10 39.81 20.48 -36.30
C GLY A 10 39.85 20.48 -37.81
N ASP A 11 40.46 21.52 -38.35
CA ASP A 11 40.94 21.63 -39.71
C ASP A 11 41.65 20.33 -40.14
N GLN A 12 41.01 19.57 -41.02
CA GLN A 12 41.67 18.61 -41.90
C GLN A 12 41.08 18.76 -43.31
N GLN A 13 41.33 19.92 -43.91
CA GLN A 13 41.47 19.96 -45.37
C GLN A 13 42.80 19.26 -45.71
N GLN A 14 42.77 17.94 -45.89
CA GLN A 14 43.86 17.26 -46.57
C GLN A 14 43.84 17.66 -48.05
N PRO A 15 44.97 18.10 -48.62
CA PRO A 15 45.06 18.27 -50.06
C PRO A 15 44.95 16.88 -50.71
N LEU A 16 44.17 16.77 -51.79
CA LEU A 16 44.11 15.61 -52.68
C LEU A 16 45.52 15.33 -53.23
N GLY A 17 46.31 14.57 -52.48
CA GLY A 17 47.53 13.93 -52.95
C GLY A 17 47.13 12.70 -53.75
N SER A 18 47.68 12.57 -54.96
CA SER A 18 47.49 11.39 -55.82
C SER A 18 47.77 10.12 -55.02
N PRO A 19 46.79 9.21 -54.84
CA PRO A 19 47.02 8.04 -54.01
C PRO A 19 47.77 6.98 -54.81
N ASP A 20 48.67 6.27 -54.11
CA ASP A 20 49.38 5.13 -54.64
C ASP A 20 48.37 4.03 -55.02
N GLY A 21 48.49 3.47 -56.22
CA GLY A 21 47.39 2.73 -56.88
C GLY A 21 46.85 1.50 -56.12
N GLY A 22 47.59 1.00 -55.13
CA GLY A 22 47.19 -0.15 -54.30
C GLY A 22 46.30 0.17 -53.10
N ASP A 23 46.30 1.42 -52.60
CA ASP A 23 45.43 1.81 -51.47
C ASP A 23 44.03 2.26 -51.95
N LEU A 24 43.93 2.83 -53.15
CA LEU A 24 42.65 3.18 -53.77
C LEU A 24 41.74 1.95 -53.96
N GLU A 25 42.30 0.82 -54.35
CA GLU A 25 41.52 -0.38 -54.63
C GLU A 25 40.94 -0.98 -53.34
N LYS A 26 41.70 -0.95 -52.25
CA LYS A 26 41.22 -1.36 -50.93
C LYS A 26 40.13 -0.41 -50.41
N HIS A 27 40.36 0.90 -50.47
CA HIS A 27 39.36 1.89 -50.09
C HIS A 27 38.06 1.77 -50.90
N TYR A 28 38.16 1.44 -52.19
CA TYR A 28 37.00 1.19 -53.05
C TYR A 28 36.24 -0.08 -52.63
N ILE A 29 36.94 -1.17 -52.33
CA ILE A 29 36.34 -2.42 -51.88
C ILE A 29 35.64 -2.22 -50.52
N ASP A 30 36.28 -1.50 -49.60
CA ASP A 30 35.74 -1.20 -48.28
C ASP A 30 34.49 -0.31 -48.36
N ALA A 31 34.52 0.73 -49.20
CA ALA A 31 33.37 1.61 -49.43
C ALA A 31 32.20 0.85 -50.08
N LYS A 32 32.49 -0.04 -51.04
CA LYS A 32 31.46 -0.86 -51.67
C LYS A 32 30.85 -1.85 -50.68
N ALA A 33 31.66 -2.49 -49.83
CA ALA A 33 31.19 -3.39 -48.79
C ALA A 33 30.29 -2.66 -47.77
N TYR A 34 30.65 -1.42 -47.41
CA TYR A 34 29.83 -0.57 -46.52
C TYR A 34 28.45 -0.26 -47.12
N ILE A 35 28.39 0.17 -48.38
CA ILE A 35 27.12 0.57 -49.04
C ILE A 35 26.24 -0.67 -49.35
N LEU A 36 26.83 -1.85 -49.47
CA LEU A 36 26.12 -3.14 -49.59
C LEU A 36 25.67 -3.73 -48.25
N SER A 37 26.14 -3.21 -47.11
CA SER A 37 25.69 -3.65 -45.79
C SER A 37 24.26 -3.15 -45.53
N ALA A 38 23.34 -4.07 -45.25
CA ALA A 38 21.91 -3.77 -45.11
C ALA A 38 21.65 -2.85 -43.91
N THR A 39 20.92 -1.76 -44.13
CA THR A 39 20.83 -0.65 -43.15
C THR A 39 19.41 -0.29 -42.71
N THR A 40 18.36 -0.87 -43.31
CA THR A 40 16.96 -0.56 -42.97
C THR A 40 16.15 -1.81 -42.61
N LYS A 41 15.09 -1.62 -41.80
CA LYS A 41 14.17 -2.67 -41.33
C LYS A 41 13.46 -3.43 -42.47
N ASP A 42 13.46 -2.87 -43.68
CA ASP A 42 12.83 -3.41 -44.87
C ASP A 42 13.78 -4.27 -45.74
N GLY A 43 15.04 -4.45 -45.32
CA GLY A 43 16.00 -5.33 -45.99
C GLY A 43 16.64 -4.76 -47.27
N THR A 44 16.39 -3.50 -47.61
CA THR A 44 17.02 -2.83 -48.76
C THR A 44 18.42 -2.31 -48.39
N ASN A 45 19.42 -2.57 -49.23
CA ASN A 45 20.75 -1.98 -49.07
C ASN A 45 20.85 -0.63 -49.80
N LEU A 46 21.77 0.23 -49.39
CA LEU A 46 21.94 1.57 -49.97
C LEU A 46 22.41 1.50 -51.43
N TYR A 47 23.20 0.48 -51.77
CA TYR A 47 23.75 0.28 -53.10
C TYR A 47 22.64 0.08 -54.14
N ASP A 48 21.73 -0.85 -53.85
CA ASP A 48 20.59 -1.17 -54.70
C ASP A 48 19.64 0.01 -54.76
N HIS A 49 19.36 0.70 -53.65
CA HIS A 49 18.49 1.89 -53.67
C HIS A 49 19.02 2.98 -54.61
N LEU A 50 20.31 3.30 -54.52
CA LEU A 50 20.94 4.29 -55.41
C LEU A 50 21.00 3.80 -56.86
N ALA A 51 21.27 2.52 -57.09
CA ALA A 51 21.25 1.92 -58.42
C ALA A 51 19.86 2.01 -59.06
N HIS A 52 18.79 1.77 -58.30
CA HIS A 52 17.41 1.91 -58.77
C HIS A 52 17.06 3.38 -59.05
N CYS A 53 17.48 4.33 -58.19
CA CYS A 53 17.27 5.77 -58.42
C CYS A 53 17.93 6.22 -59.73
N ILE A 54 19.19 5.84 -59.95
CA ILE A 54 19.94 6.16 -61.17
C ILE A 54 19.29 5.49 -62.39
N THR A 55 18.91 4.21 -62.27
CA THR A 55 18.24 3.49 -63.35
C THR A 55 16.95 4.18 -63.75
N ARG A 56 16.16 4.64 -62.78
CA ARG A 56 14.89 5.34 -63.04
C ARG A 56 15.11 6.71 -63.67
N LEU A 57 16.09 7.46 -63.20
CA LEU A 57 16.50 8.74 -63.79
C LEU A 57 16.93 8.58 -65.26
N LEU A 58 17.67 7.50 -65.57
CA LEU A 58 18.13 7.21 -66.92
C LEU A 58 16.99 6.76 -67.87
N ILE A 59 15.96 6.09 -67.34
CA ILE A 59 14.78 5.68 -68.10
C ILE A 59 13.88 6.88 -68.39
N ASP A 60 13.59 7.69 -67.37
CA ASP A 60 12.58 8.76 -67.45
C ASP A 60 13.15 10.06 -68.08
N GLN A 61 14.47 10.22 -68.14
CA GLN A 61 15.22 11.36 -68.70
C GLN A 61 14.57 12.73 -68.44
N PRO A 62 14.33 13.11 -67.17
CA PRO A 62 13.74 14.41 -66.85
C PRO A 62 14.69 15.56 -67.19
N ARG A 63 14.13 16.72 -67.56
CA ARG A 63 14.91 17.92 -67.88
C ARG A 63 15.66 18.47 -66.66
N ASP A 64 15.06 18.40 -65.47
CA ASP A 64 15.64 18.82 -64.20
C ASP A 64 15.86 17.61 -63.28
N GLY A 65 16.86 16.78 -63.62
CA GLY A 65 17.13 15.54 -62.91
C GLY A 65 17.63 15.72 -61.47
N THR A 66 18.22 16.88 -61.13
CA THR A 66 18.77 17.12 -59.78
C THR A 66 17.67 17.31 -58.74
N ASP A 67 16.63 18.08 -59.08
CA ASP A 67 15.52 18.35 -58.15
C ASP A 67 14.61 17.12 -58.00
N LEU A 68 14.45 16.34 -59.08
CA LEU A 68 13.57 15.16 -59.11
C LEU A 68 14.19 13.90 -58.48
N VAL A 69 15.50 13.89 -58.20
CA VAL A 69 16.16 12.72 -57.57
C VAL A 69 15.57 12.44 -56.18
N GLU A 70 15.18 13.47 -55.43
CA GLU A 70 14.56 13.29 -54.11
C GLU A 70 13.18 12.62 -54.24
N ASP A 71 12.37 13.08 -55.20
CA ASP A 71 11.05 12.51 -55.48
C ASP A 71 11.14 11.08 -56.01
N ILE A 72 12.10 10.79 -56.89
CA ILE A 72 12.35 9.42 -57.40
C ILE A 72 12.78 8.49 -56.26
N SER A 73 13.68 8.95 -55.39
CA SER A 73 14.12 8.20 -54.20
C SER A 73 12.95 7.91 -53.26
N LYS A 74 12.07 8.90 -53.06
CA LYS A 74 10.86 8.76 -52.23
C LYS A 74 9.87 7.78 -52.85
N ASN A 75 9.64 7.84 -54.17
CA ASN A 75 8.75 6.93 -54.87
C ASN A 75 9.26 5.49 -54.83
N ILE A 76 10.55 5.25 -55.06
CA ILE A 76 11.15 3.91 -54.98
C ILE A 76 11.01 3.33 -53.57
N LYS A 77 11.22 4.15 -52.52
CA LYS A 77 10.97 3.71 -51.14
C LYS A 77 9.50 3.36 -50.90
N SER A 78 8.57 4.16 -51.43
CA SER A 78 7.13 3.89 -51.30
C SER A 78 6.64 2.68 -52.11
N GLU A 79 7.32 2.32 -53.20
CA GLU A 79 7.03 1.13 -54.00
C GLU A 79 7.66 -0.14 -53.38
N ALA A 80 8.85 0.00 -52.78
CA ALA A 80 9.54 -1.09 -52.09
C ALA A 80 8.87 -1.50 -50.78
N THR A 81 8.15 -0.57 -50.12
CA THR A 81 7.20 -0.90 -49.06
C THR A 81 5.85 -1.22 -49.72
N PRO A 82 5.50 -2.49 -49.97
CA PRO A 82 4.20 -2.78 -50.58
C PRO A 82 3.11 -2.14 -49.71
N PRO A 83 2.19 -1.33 -50.26
CA PRO A 83 1.01 -0.94 -49.52
C PRO A 83 0.37 -2.25 -49.05
N GLN A 84 0.14 -2.35 -47.74
CA GLN A 84 -0.38 -3.53 -47.09
C GLN A 84 -1.88 -3.67 -47.46
N HIS A 85 -2.16 -3.93 -48.74
CA HIS A 85 -3.49 -4.12 -49.31
C HIS A 85 -4.04 -5.52 -49.06
N ASP A 86 -3.27 -6.39 -48.39
CA ASP A 86 -3.76 -7.69 -47.97
C ASP A 86 -4.51 -7.54 -46.64
N THR A 87 -5.79 -7.15 -46.74
CA THR A 87 -6.74 -7.11 -45.61
C THR A 87 -7.24 -8.51 -45.21
N LEU A 88 -6.74 -9.58 -45.83
CA LEU A 88 -7.21 -10.96 -45.68
C LEU A 88 -6.11 -11.91 -45.19
N ARG A 89 -5.11 -11.41 -44.46
CA ARG A 89 -4.25 -12.27 -43.65
C ARG A 89 -4.79 -12.28 -42.23
N ASP A 90 -5.12 -13.49 -41.76
CA ASP A 90 -5.24 -13.85 -40.35
C ASP A 90 -3.89 -13.65 -39.65
N ARG A 91 -3.46 -12.39 -39.56
CA ARG A 91 -2.35 -11.98 -38.73
C ARG A 91 -3.01 -11.41 -37.50
N PRO A 92 -3.19 -12.20 -36.43
CA PRO A 92 -3.71 -11.64 -35.19
C PRO A 92 -2.78 -10.49 -34.82
N ALA A 93 -3.35 -9.29 -34.72
CA ALA A 93 -2.60 -8.17 -34.21
C ALA A 93 -2.17 -8.56 -32.79
N GLN A 94 -0.86 -8.59 -32.52
CA GLN A 94 -0.34 -8.84 -31.17
C GLN A 94 -0.48 -7.57 -30.29
N ASP A 95 -1.59 -6.87 -30.46
CA ASP A 95 -1.89 -5.68 -29.68
C ASP A 95 -2.27 -6.12 -28.26
N SER A 96 -2.08 -5.22 -27.30
CA SER A 96 -2.42 -5.49 -25.89
C SER A 96 -3.88 -5.92 -25.70
N GLU A 97 -4.78 -5.40 -26.53
CA GLU A 97 -6.20 -5.75 -26.51
C GLU A 97 -6.45 -7.21 -26.96
N HIS A 98 -5.67 -7.72 -27.93
CA HIS A 98 -5.79 -9.09 -28.39
C HIS A 98 -5.32 -10.08 -27.31
N ILE A 99 -4.20 -9.77 -26.66
CA ILE A 99 -3.67 -10.59 -25.55
C ILE A 99 -4.71 -10.64 -24.41
N LEU A 100 -5.28 -9.50 -24.04
CA LEU A 100 -6.33 -9.44 -23.02
C LEU A 100 -7.59 -10.23 -23.44
N ALA A 101 -7.98 -10.16 -24.72
CA ALA A 101 -9.12 -10.92 -25.23
C ALA A 101 -8.87 -12.44 -25.18
N GLU A 102 -7.66 -12.90 -25.49
CA GLU A 102 -7.28 -14.31 -25.35
C GLU A 102 -7.31 -14.76 -23.89
N GLU A 103 -6.85 -13.93 -22.95
CA GLU A 103 -6.95 -14.18 -21.51
C GLU A 103 -8.40 -14.23 -21.01
N GLN A 104 -9.29 -13.42 -21.59
CA GLN A 104 -10.70 -13.32 -21.20
C GLN A 104 -11.60 -14.37 -21.86
N LYS A 105 -11.20 -14.94 -22.99
CA LYS A 105 -11.99 -15.93 -23.73
C LYS A 105 -12.49 -17.10 -22.87
N PRO A 106 -11.67 -17.70 -21.98
CA PRO A 106 -12.12 -18.81 -21.13
C PRO A 106 -13.25 -18.44 -20.15
N LEU A 107 -13.49 -17.15 -19.86
CA LEU A 107 -14.63 -16.72 -19.03
C LEU A 107 -15.97 -17.05 -19.67
N PHE A 108 -16.03 -17.09 -21.00
CA PHE A 108 -17.25 -17.26 -21.78
C PHE A 108 -17.49 -18.70 -22.23
N ASP A 109 -16.48 -19.55 -22.09
CA ASP A 109 -16.60 -20.96 -22.41
C ASP A 109 -17.47 -21.63 -21.33
N LYS A 110 -18.59 -22.21 -21.76
CA LYS A 110 -19.36 -23.09 -20.88
C LYS A 110 -18.50 -24.32 -20.64
N ALA A 111 -18.18 -24.61 -19.40
CA ALA A 111 -17.70 -25.94 -19.06
C ALA A 111 -18.82 -26.94 -19.44
N ASP A 112 -18.45 -28.06 -20.07
CA ASP A 112 -19.35 -29.12 -20.59
C ASP A 112 -20.04 -29.90 -19.45
N HIS A 113 -20.57 -29.18 -18.47
CA HIS A 113 -21.37 -29.74 -17.38
C HIS A 113 -22.81 -29.88 -17.88
N THR A 114 -23.14 -31.09 -18.35
CA THR A 114 -24.48 -31.66 -18.19
C THR A 114 -24.75 -31.89 -16.70
N GLU A 115 -24.82 -30.81 -15.94
CA GLU A 115 -25.31 -30.85 -14.57
C GLU A 115 -26.82 -30.60 -14.64
N GLU A 116 -27.57 -31.57 -14.12
CA GLU A 116 -28.99 -31.38 -13.82
C GLU A 116 -29.12 -30.13 -12.94
N LEU A 117 -30.19 -29.36 -13.12
CA LEU A 117 -30.46 -28.19 -12.29
C LEU A 117 -30.63 -28.67 -10.84
N ASP A 118 -29.54 -28.60 -10.08
CA ASP A 118 -29.55 -28.88 -8.65
C ASP A 118 -29.99 -27.61 -7.91
N ASP A 119 -31.02 -27.75 -7.07
CA ASP A 119 -31.58 -26.64 -6.29
C ASP A 119 -30.54 -26.10 -5.26
N GLU A 120 -29.54 -26.90 -4.88
CA GLU A 120 -28.40 -26.45 -4.06
C GLU A 120 -27.43 -25.56 -4.86
N ALA A 121 -27.29 -25.77 -6.17
CA ALA A 121 -26.46 -24.92 -7.05
C ALA A 121 -27.10 -23.54 -7.33
N LEU A 122 -28.40 -23.37 -7.04
CA LEU A 122 -29.11 -22.09 -7.12
C LEU A 122 -28.81 -21.17 -5.93
N GLN A 123 -28.39 -21.71 -4.78
CA GLN A 123 -27.93 -20.91 -3.63
C GLN A 123 -26.44 -20.58 -3.79
N SER A 124 -26.11 -19.77 -4.80
CA SER A 124 -24.76 -19.27 -5.00
C SER A 124 -24.52 -18.00 -4.17
N PRO A 125 -23.34 -17.84 -3.54
CA PRO A 125 -22.95 -16.59 -2.87
C PRO A 125 -22.66 -15.44 -3.86
N LEU A 126 -22.80 -15.68 -5.17
CA LEU A 126 -22.52 -14.71 -6.23
C LEU A 126 -23.62 -13.64 -6.32
N PRO A 127 -23.29 -12.35 -6.16
CA PRO A 127 -24.26 -11.26 -6.27
C PRO A 127 -24.66 -10.98 -7.72
N HIS A 128 -25.84 -10.39 -7.91
CA HIS A 128 -26.34 -9.98 -9.22
C HIS A 128 -25.72 -8.64 -9.69
N ILE A 129 -24.42 -8.68 -10.04
CA ILE A 129 -23.62 -7.50 -10.43
C ILE A 129 -24.27 -6.65 -11.53
N LEU A 130 -24.97 -7.27 -12.50
CA LEU A 130 -25.60 -6.53 -13.60
C LEU A 130 -26.77 -5.64 -13.15
N GLU A 131 -27.45 -6.03 -12.07
CA GLU A 131 -28.53 -5.23 -11.50
C GLU A 131 -27.95 -4.05 -10.71
N GLN A 132 -26.92 -4.32 -9.91
CA GLN A 132 -26.18 -3.30 -9.19
C GLN A 132 -25.59 -2.26 -10.16
N ALA A 133 -24.95 -2.72 -11.24
CA ALA A 133 -24.39 -1.87 -12.28
C ALA A 133 -25.46 -1.00 -12.97
N TYR A 134 -26.66 -1.53 -13.19
CA TYR A 134 -27.78 -0.74 -13.73
C TYR A 134 -28.18 0.41 -12.81
N TYR A 135 -28.22 0.21 -11.49
CA TYR A 135 -28.54 1.28 -10.54
C TYR A 135 -27.40 2.29 -10.39
N PHE A 136 -26.14 1.84 -10.39
CA PHE A 136 -25.00 2.77 -10.39
C PHE A 136 -24.93 3.60 -11.69
N GLU A 137 -25.26 3.01 -12.85
CA GLU A 137 -25.30 3.73 -14.14
C GLU A 137 -26.30 4.89 -14.08
N GLN A 138 -27.44 4.72 -13.38
CA GLN A 138 -28.41 5.80 -13.15
C GLN A 138 -27.86 6.94 -12.27
N ALA A 139 -26.93 6.65 -11.37
CA ALA A 139 -26.23 7.66 -10.58
C ALA A 139 -25.10 8.37 -11.37
N GLY A 140 -24.83 7.91 -12.60
CA GLY A 140 -23.75 8.44 -13.44
C GLY A 140 -22.38 7.84 -13.16
N ILE A 141 -22.32 6.70 -12.46
CA ILE A 141 -21.10 5.95 -12.18
C ILE A 141 -21.24 4.56 -12.79
N GLY A 142 -20.30 4.14 -13.62
CA GLY A 142 -20.37 2.81 -14.20
C GLY A 142 -19.03 2.36 -14.72
N LEU A 143 -18.77 1.07 -14.58
CA LEU A 143 -17.64 0.39 -15.19
C LEU A 143 -17.93 0.03 -16.66
N GLY A 144 -19.15 0.30 -17.15
CA GLY A 144 -19.62 -0.15 -18.46
C GLY A 144 -20.18 -1.56 -18.41
N LYS A 145 -21.12 -1.87 -19.31
CA LYS A 145 -21.87 -3.15 -19.30
C LYS A 145 -20.98 -4.34 -19.59
N ASP A 146 -20.09 -4.21 -20.58
CA ASP A 146 -19.18 -5.28 -20.99
C ASP A 146 -18.12 -5.56 -19.93
N GLU A 147 -17.63 -4.52 -19.21
CA GLU A 147 -16.71 -4.70 -18.09
C GLU A 147 -17.42 -5.36 -16.91
N SER A 148 -18.63 -4.91 -16.57
CA SER A 148 -19.44 -5.47 -15.47
C SER A 148 -19.77 -6.94 -15.69
N TYR A 149 -20.08 -7.33 -16.94
CA TYR A 149 -20.34 -8.73 -17.28
C TYR A 149 -19.09 -9.60 -17.14
N ARG A 150 -17.93 -9.10 -17.58
CA ARG A 150 -16.64 -9.80 -17.40
C ARG A 150 -16.25 -9.93 -15.93
N ILE A 151 -16.47 -8.89 -15.12
CA ILE A 151 -16.29 -8.94 -13.67
C ILE A 151 -17.18 -10.03 -13.08
N TRP A 152 -18.46 -10.05 -13.45
CA TRP A 152 -19.41 -11.04 -12.95
C TRP A 152 -18.98 -12.49 -13.25
N LEU A 153 -18.54 -12.77 -14.48
CA LEU A 153 -17.99 -14.08 -14.84
C LEU A 153 -16.68 -14.40 -14.10
N SER A 154 -15.82 -13.41 -13.89
CA SER A 154 -14.56 -13.62 -13.16
C SER A 154 -14.79 -13.89 -11.67
N LEU A 155 -15.83 -13.30 -11.07
CA LEU A 155 -16.27 -13.60 -9.71
C LEU A 155 -16.90 -14.99 -9.62
N LYS A 156 -17.66 -15.41 -10.64
CA LYS A 156 -18.15 -16.78 -10.72
C LYS A 156 -16.98 -17.77 -10.69
N GLN A 157 -15.94 -17.56 -11.49
CA GLN A 157 -14.73 -18.39 -11.45
C GLN A 157 -14.01 -18.38 -10.10
N LEU A 158 -14.14 -17.31 -9.31
CA LEU A 158 -13.61 -17.25 -7.95
C LEU A 158 -14.43 -18.17 -7.04
N VAL A 159 -15.77 -18.06 -7.06
CA VAL A 159 -16.71 -18.91 -6.30
C VAL A 159 -16.57 -20.39 -6.69
N ASP A 160 -16.33 -20.69 -7.96
CA ASP A 160 -16.14 -22.08 -8.40
C ASP A 160 -14.83 -22.71 -7.86
N LYS A 161 -13.85 -21.89 -7.46
CA LYS A 161 -12.54 -22.34 -6.94
C LYS A 161 -12.46 -22.38 -5.42
N GLY A 162 -13.31 -21.66 -4.70
CA GLY A 162 -13.25 -21.52 -3.26
C GLY A 162 -14.64 -21.53 -2.63
N GLN A 163 -14.73 -21.99 -1.39
CA GLN A 163 -15.99 -21.98 -0.66
C GLN A 163 -16.08 -20.67 0.14
N PHE A 164 -17.13 -19.90 -0.13
CA PHE A 164 -17.35 -18.60 0.49
C PHE A 164 -18.80 -18.51 0.97
N GLU A 165 -19.01 -17.89 2.12
CA GLU A 165 -20.38 -17.67 2.63
C GLU A 165 -21.04 -16.50 1.91
N LYS A 166 -20.30 -15.40 1.76
CA LYS A 166 -20.78 -14.20 1.10
C LYS A 166 -19.67 -13.59 0.26
N LEU A 167 -20.00 -13.27 -0.99
CA LEU A 167 -19.11 -12.56 -1.91
C LEU A 167 -19.74 -11.25 -2.33
N ARG A 168 -18.96 -10.17 -2.27
CA ARG A 168 -19.36 -8.85 -2.73
C ARG A 168 -18.27 -8.26 -3.64
N PHE A 169 -18.69 -7.60 -4.71
CA PHE A 169 -17.77 -6.77 -5.49
C PHE A 169 -17.54 -5.45 -4.76
N TRP A 170 -16.34 -5.24 -4.22
CA TRP A 170 -16.02 -4.05 -3.44
C TRP A 170 -15.84 -2.82 -4.34
N GLY A 171 -15.15 -3.00 -5.47
CA GLY A 171 -14.89 -1.89 -6.39
C GLY A 171 -13.62 -2.04 -7.23
N LYS A 172 -13.18 -0.89 -7.78
CA LYS A 172 -12.02 -0.75 -8.65
C LYS A 172 -11.11 0.39 -8.18
N ILE A 173 -9.82 0.09 -8.01
CA ILE A 173 -8.79 1.09 -7.75
C ILE A 173 -7.93 1.28 -9.01
N PHE A 174 -7.74 2.53 -9.41
CA PHE A 174 -6.91 2.88 -10.55
C PHE A 174 -5.43 2.89 -10.18
N GLY A 175 -4.62 2.27 -11.04
CA GLY A 175 -3.16 2.34 -10.96
C GLY A 175 -2.56 2.97 -12.22
N THR A 176 -1.27 3.32 -12.15
CA THR A 176 -0.55 3.98 -13.25
C THR A 176 -0.26 3.04 -14.42
N GLN A 177 -0.13 1.73 -14.16
CA GLN A 177 0.14 0.72 -15.19
C GLN A 177 -1.03 -0.26 -15.35
N LYS A 178 -1.52 -0.81 -14.23
CA LYS A 178 -2.70 -1.70 -14.19
C LYS A 178 -3.66 -1.25 -13.09
N ASN A 179 -4.93 -1.56 -13.27
CA ASN A 179 -5.95 -1.33 -12.25
C ASN A 179 -6.06 -2.54 -11.32
N TYR A 180 -6.79 -2.38 -10.22
CA TYR A 180 -7.14 -3.43 -9.29
C TYR A 180 -8.66 -3.55 -9.19
N TYR A 181 -9.18 -4.74 -9.43
CA TYR A 181 -10.56 -5.13 -9.15
C TYR A 181 -10.57 -5.92 -7.85
N ILE A 182 -11.45 -5.55 -6.93
CA ILE A 182 -11.42 -6.05 -5.56
C ILE A 182 -12.74 -6.75 -5.25
N ALA A 183 -12.64 -7.99 -4.77
CA ALA A 183 -13.74 -8.76 -4.20
C ALA A 183 -13.56 -8.82 -2.68
N GLU A 184 -14.65 -8.60 -1.97
CA GLU A 184 -14.76 -8.71 -0.52
C GLU A 184 -15.50 -10.01 -0.20
N VAL A 185 -14.94 -10.80 0.72
CA VAL A 185 -15.41 -12.15 1.02
C VAL A 185 -15.45 -12.40 2.52
N GLU A 186 -16.54 -13.00 2.97
CA GLU A 186 -16.72 -13.52 4.32
C GLU A 186 -16.46 -15.04 4.29
N HIS A 187 -15.51 -15.50 5.11
CA HIS A 187 -15.17 -16.92 5.27
C HIS A 187 -15.71 -17.41 6.61
N ASN A 188 -16.12 -18.68 6.65
CA ASN A 188 -16.34 -19.35 7.92
C ASN A 188 -14.97 -19.64 8.56
N VAL A 189 -14.80 -19.23 9.82
CA VAL A 189 -13.49 -19.16 10.51
C VAL A 189 -12.82 -20.54 10.65
N GLU A 190 -13.58 -21.63 10.51
CA GLU A 190 -13.12 -23.01 10.72
C GLU A 190 -12.34 -23.63 9.54
N ASP A 191 -12.46 -23.11 8.31
CA ASP A 191 -11.91 -23.77 7.09
C ASP A 191 -10.51 -23.27 6.66
N ASP A 192 -10.00 -22.18 7.23
CA ASP A 192 -8.71 -21.59 6.86
C ASP A 192 -7.54 -22.23 7.65
N THR A 193 -7.21 -23.49 7.36
CA THR A 193 -6.01 -24.17 7.90
C THR A 193 -4.72 -23.90 7.10
N ASP A 194 -4.78 -23.03 6.08
CA ASP A 194 -3.74 -22.91 5.06
C ASP A 194 -2.85 -21.67 5.19
N ASP A 195 -2.65 -21.20 6.42
CA ASP A 195 -1.65 -20.18 6.68
C ASP A 195 -0.29 -20.87 6.97
N ASN A 196 0.49 -21.05 5.90
CA ASN A 196 1.93 -20.84 5.97
C ASN A 196 2.16 -19.37 6.37
N GLU A 197 1.89 -19.04 7.63
CA GLU A 197 2.53 -17.90 8.28
C GLU A 197 4.01 -18.24 8.28
N ILE A 198 4.71 -17.82 7.22
CA ILE A 198 6.11 -17.48 7.35
C ILE A 198 6.10 -16.38 8.39
N ASN A 199 6.38 -16.79 9.63
CA ASN A 199 6.73 -15.91 10.71
C ASN A 199 8.03 -15.23 10.28
N GLU A 200 7.94 -14.19 9.45
CA GLU A 200 8.94 -13.14 9.36
C GLU A 200 8.79 -12.26 10.61
N GLU A 201 8.75 -12.88 11.79
CA GLU A 201 9.42 -12.29 12.93
C GLU A 201 10.86 -12.11 12.47
N ALA A 202 11.25 -10.85 12.35
CA ALA A 202 12.63 -10.50 12.15
C ALA A 202 13.46 -11.33 13.12
N HIS A 203 14.31 -12.21 12.58
CA HIS A 203 15.61 -12.45 13.17
C HIS A 203 16.28 -11.07 13.26
N ILE A 204 15.99 -10.36 14.35
CA ILE A 204 16.99 -9.48 14.94
C ILE A 204 18.13 -10.45 15.21
N ASN A 205 19.18 -10.34 14.39
CA ASN A 205 20.43 -11.01 14.66
C ASN A 205 20.93 -10.47 15.99
N ASP A 206 20.54 -11.13 17.07
CA ASP A 206 21.28 -11.11 18.32
C ASP A 206 22.56 -11.91 18.09
N ASP A 207 23.47 -11.32 17.31
CA ASP A 207 24.86 -11.73 17.23
C ASP A 207 25.64 -11.04 18.37
N ASN A 208 25.14 -11.09 19.60
CA ASN A 208 25.98 -11.00 20.78
C ASN A 208 26.50 -12.39 21.10
N LYS A 209 27.52 -12.79 20.35
CA LYS A 209 28.49 -13.79 20.82
C LYS A 209 29.08 -13.25 22.12
N GLU A 210 28.61 -13.76 23.25
CA GLU A 210 29.38 -13.81 24.48
C GLU A 210 30.69 -14.54 24.19
N GLY A 211 31.70 -13.76 23.83
CA GLY A 211 33.08 -14.18 23.95
C GLY A 211 33.40 -14.16 25.43
N ASP A 212 33.47 -15.35 26.02
CA ASP A 212 34.14 -15.66 27.27
C ASP A 212 35.57 -15.09 27.20
N GLY A 213 35.72 -13.86 27.69
CA GLY A 213 36.95 -13.11 27.77
C GLY A 213 37.34 -13.07 29.24
N GLU A 214 38.43 -13.77 29.54
CA GLU A 214 39.05 -13.87 30.87
C GLU A 214 39.00 -12.55 31.63
N GLU A 215 38.49 -12.62 32.87
CA GLU A 215 38.50 -11.56 33.87
C GLU A 215 39.90 -10.94 33.98
N ILE A 216 40.05 -9.72 33.47
CA ILE A 216 41.13 -8.83 33.87
C ILE A 216 40.54 -7.94 34.94
N GLU A 217 40.83 -8.27 36.20
CA GLU A 217 40.58 -7.41 37.35
C GLU A 217 41.28 -6.06 37.12
N GLY A 218 40.50 -5.06 36.74
CA GLY A 218 40.85 -3.66 36.70
C GLY A 218 39.56 -2.87 36.82
N GLU A 219 39.42 -2.11 37.90
CA GLU A 219 38.30 -1.19 38.16
C GLU A 219 38.17 -0.18 37.01
N GLU A 220 37.37 -0.51 35.99
CA GLU A 220 36.85 0.46 35.02
C GLU A 220 35.31 0.45 35.15
N ASP A 221 34.76 1.61 35.54
CA ASP A 221 33.31 1.80 35.72
C ASP A 221 32.55 1.32 34.47
N PRO A 222 31.48 0.51 34.63
CA PRO A 222 30.72 0.02 33.48
C PRO A 222 30.08 1.19 32.75
N LEU A 223 30.34 1.28 31.44
CA LEU A 223 29.72 2.29 30.57
C LEU A 223 28.18 2.25 30.72
N PRO A 224 27.50 3.42 30.80
CA PRO A 224 26.05 3.46 30.94
C PRO A 224 25.39 2.78 29.74
N LYS A 225 24.61 1.73 30.01
CA LYS A 225 23.79 1.04 29.01
C LYS A 225 22.58 1.91 28.70
N SER A 226 22.23 2.07 27.43
CA SER A 226 21.04 2.79 27.00
C SER A 226 19.78 2.18 27.62
N THR A 227 19.03 2.96 28.40
CA THR A 227 17.72 2.59 28.97
C THR A 227 16.56 2.74 27.97
N TYR A 228 16.83 3.16 26.73
CA TYR A 228 15.79 3.30 25.71
C TYR A 228 15.14 1.96 25.34
N LYS A 229 13.88 1.76 25.75
CA LYS A 229 12.98 0.73 25.25
C LYS A 229 12.12 1.32 24.13
N PRO A 230 12.07 0.72 22.92
CA PRO A 230 11.17 1.21 21.87
C PRO A 230 9.71 1.06 22.34
N PRO A 231 8.80 1.98 21.97
CA PRO A 231 7.39 1.88 22.34
C PRO A 231 6.80 0.54 21.90
N SER A 232 6.00 -0.08 22.76
CA SER A 232 5.33 -1.35 22.46
C SER A 232 4.48 -1.24 21.19
N ALA A 233 4.70 -2.12 20.21
CA ALA A 233 3.93 -2.11 18.98
C ALA A 233 2.47 -2.52 19.24
N VAL A 234 1.52 -1.75 18.71
CA VAL A 234 0.09 -2.06 18.83
C VAL A 234 -0.19 -3.42 18.16
N PRO A 235 -0.82 -4.38 18.86
CA PRO A 235 -1.03 -5.72 18.33
C PRO A 235 -2.03 -5.75 17.16
N LYS A 236 -1.82 -6.70 16.24
CA LYS A 236 -2.71 -6.93 15.09
C LYS A 236 -4.04 -7.53 15.54
N GLU A 237 -5.15 -7.16 14.88
CA GLU A 237 -6.45 -7.78 15.11
C GLU A 237 -6.53 -9.14 14.41
N GLU A 238 -7.16 -10.11 15.07
CA GLU A 238 -7.32 -11.46 14.54
C GLU A 238 -8.26 -11.50 13.34
N ARG A 239 -8.11 -12.53 12.50
CA ARG A 239 -8.98 -12.74 11.34
C ARG A 239 -10.42 -12.94 11.81
N GLY A 240 -11.37 -12.32 11.11
CA GLY A 240 -12.79 -12.35 11.49
C GLY A 240 -13.20 -11.24 12.45
N THR A 241 -12.25 -10.48 13.00
CA THR A 241 -12.54 -9.41 13.97
C THR A 241 -12.11 -8.02 13.46
N GLY A 242 -12.86 -6.99 13.84
CA GLY A 242 -12.54 -5.58 13.57
C GLY A 242 -12.20 -5.29 12.11
N VAL A 243 -11.00 -4.74 11.86
CA VAL A 243 -10.49 -4.40 10.53
C VAL A 243 -10.20 -5.63 9.66
N ASN A 244 -9.98 -6.80 10.28
CA ASN A 244 -9.69 -8.08 9.62
C ASN A 244 -10.92 -9.00 9.53
N LYS A 245 -12.14 -8.45 9.69
CA LYS A 245 -13.40 -9.20 9.51
C LYS A 245 -13.55 -9.84 8.13
N PHE A 246 -13.28 -9.08 7.07
CA PHE A 246 -13.41 -9.55 5.69
C PHE A 246 -12.05 -9.87 5.06
N THR A 247 -12.04 -10.90 4.21
CA THR A 247 -10.90 -11.23 3.34
C THR A 247 -11.10 -10.59 1.98
N TYR A 248 -10.03 -10.04 1.41
CA TYR A 248 -10.08 -9.35 0.12
C TYR A 248 -9.27 -10.08 -0.94
N TYR A 249 -9.86 -10.26 -2.11
CA TYR A 249 -9.21 -10.82 -3.29
C TYR A 249 -9.07 -9.75 -4.37
N VAL A 250 -7.94 -9.76 -5.07
CA VAL A 250 -7.64 -8.76 -6.09
C VAL A 250 -7.23 -9.41 -7.41
N CYS A 251 -7.71 -8.85 -8.51
CA CYS A 251 -7.21 -9.16 -9.85
C CYS A 251 -6.93 -7.88 -10.64
N ASN A 252 -6.00 -7.94 -11.61
CA ASN A 252 -5.67 -6.76 -12.42
C ASN A 252 -6.64 -6.54 -13.58
N HIS A 253 -7.10 -7.64 -14.16
CA HIS A 253 -8.12 -7.64 -15.20
C HIS A 253 -9.10 -8.79 -14.93
N PRO A 254 -10.40 -8.60 -15.23
CA PRO A 254 -11.36 -9.70 -15.16
C PRO A 254 -10.88 -10.86 -16.05
N GLY A 255 -10.77 -12.07 -15.49
CA GLY A 255 -10.24 -13.27 -16.16
C GLY A 255 -8.84 -13.70 -15.73
N THR A 256 -8.09 -12.79 -15.09
CA THR A 256 -6.82 -13.15 -14.43
C THR A 256 -7.07 -13.85 -13.09
N SER A 257 -6.05 -14.55 -12.57
CA SER A 257 -6.14 -15.20 -11.25
C SER A 257 -6.35 -14.17 -10.14
N TRP A 258 -7.30 -14.44 -9.27
CA TRP A 258 -7.52 -13.68 -8.04
C TRP A 258 -6.43 -13.99 -7.01
N VAL A 259 -5.85 -12.95 -6.43
CA VAL A 259 -4.82 -13.04 -5.39
C VAL A 259 -5.41 -12.58 -4.06
N LYS A 260 -5.31 -13.42 -3.03
CA LYS A 260 -5.73 -13.09 -1.65
C LYS A 260 -4.79 -12.03 -1.07
N LEU A 261 -5.35 -10.96 -0.53
CA LEU A 261 -4.58 -9.93 0.19
C LEU A 261 -4.25 -10.41 1.62
N PRO A 262 -3.10 -9.98 2.17
CA PRO A 262 -2.76 -10.29 3.55
C PRO A 262 -3.70 -9.56 4.55
N ILE A 263 -3.65 -9.98 5.80
CA ILE A 263 -4.24 -9.22 6.92
C ILE A 263 -3.54 -7.87 7.08
N VAL A 264 -4.24 -6.88 7.65
CA VAL A 264 -3.68 -5.55 7.90
C VAL A 264 -3.24 -5.41 9.35
N THR A 265 -2.15 -4.68 9.58
CA THR A 265 -1.69 -4.31 10.92
C THR A 265 -2.02 -2.83 11.23
N PRO A 266 -2.18 -2.45 12.52
CA PRO A 266 -2.44 -1.07 12.89
C PRO A 266 -1.34 -0.11 12.40
N ALA A 267 -0.07 -0.54 12.48
CA ALA A 267 1.07 0.21 11.97
C ALA A 267 0.93 0.55 10.47
N GLN A 268 0.49 -0.40 9.65
CA GLN A 268 0.24 -0.16 8.22
C GLN A 268 -0.85 0.89 8.00
N ILE A 269 -1.93 0.87 8.78
CA ILE A 269 -3.03 1.84 8.65
C ILE A 269 -2.57 3.24 9.06
N SER A 270 -1.87 3.34 10.19
CA SER A 270 -1.33 4.59 10.70
C SER A 270 -0.35 5.21 9.70
N GLN A 271 0.60 4.43 9.17
CA GLN A 271 1.53 4.93 8.14
C GLN A 271 0.82 5.27 6.83
N ALA A 272 -0.20 4.51 6.41
CA ALA A 272 -1.00 4.83 5.23
C ALA A 272 -1.71 6.19 5.34
N ARG A 273 -2.06 6.65 6.56
CA ARG A 273 -2.67 7.97 6.78
C ARG A 273 -1.71 9.12 6.48
N LEU A 274 -0.41 8.89 6.66
CA LEU A 274 0.64 9.89 6.55
C LEU A 274 1.21 10.02 5.14
N ILE A 275 1.01 9.01 4.29
CA ILE A 275 1.55 8.98 2.93
C ILE A 275 0.46 9.15 1.86
N LYS A 276 0.86 9.67 0.70
CA LYS A 276 0.02 9.74 -0.50
C LYS A 276 0.74 9.13 -1.70
N HIS A 277 0.45 7.86 -1.98
CA HIS A 277 1.09 7.10 -3.05
C HIS A 277 0.06 6.67 -4.11
N PHE A 278 0.39 6.78 -5.40
CA PHE A 278 -0.41 6.22 -6.49
C PHE A 278 -0.10 4.75 -6.68
N PHE A 279 -1.13 3.92 -6.82
CA PHE A 279 -0.97 2.52 -7.16
C PHE A 279 -0.33 2.36 -8.53
N THR A 280 0.54 1.36 -8.69
CA THR A 280 1.12 1.02 -9.97
C THR A 280 0.38 -0.09 -10.68
N GLY A 281 -0.23 -1.01 -9.92
CA GLY A 281 -0.84 -2.22 -10.48
C GLY A 281 0.02 -3.47 -10.31
N ASP A 282 1.16 -3.38 -9.61
CA ASP A 282 2.00 -4.51 -9.20
C ASP A 282 1.98 -4.67 -7.68
N LEU A 283 1.43 -5.80 -7.20
CA LEU A 283 1.25 -6.08 -5.77
C LEU A 283 2.58 -6.23 -5.00
N ASN A 284 3.66 -6.60 -5.70
CA ASN A 284 4.96 -6.85 -5.07
C ASN A 284 5.87 -5.63 -5.06
N LYS A 285 5.43 -4.50 -5.61
CA LYS A 285 6.24 -3.29 -5.66
C LYS A 285 6.42 -2.69 -4.27
N GLU A 286 7.66 -2.39 -3.91
CA GLU A 286 8.00 -1.68 -2.67
C GLU A 286 7.54 -0.22 -2.72
N ILE A 287 7.09 0.30 -1.58
CA ILE A 287 6.64 1.69 -1.45
C ILE A 287 7.77 2.53 -0.90
N THR A 288 8.33 3.38 -1.76
CA THR A 288 9.32 4.37 -1.35
C THR A 288 8.60 5.64 -0.89
N SER A 289 8.47 5.83 0.42
CA SER A 289 7.87 7.01 1.03
C SER A 289 8.62 7.46 2.27
N TYR A 290 8.39 8.71 2.67
CA TYR A 290 8.74 9.21 3.99
C TYR A 290 7.45 9.74 4.65
N PRO A 291 7.03 9.19 5.81
CA PRO A 291 7.63 8.06 6.53
C PRO A 291 7.65 6.73 5.75
N ALA A 292 8.51 5.80 6.18
CA ALA A 292 8.66 4.50 5.54
C ALA A 292 7.41 3.63 5.76
N TYR A 293 6.89 3.05 4.68
CA TYR A 293 5.70 2.19 4.76
C TYR A 293 6.09 0.74 5.08
N PRO A 294 5.52 0.11 6.11
CA PRO A 294 5.83 -1.27 6.49
C PRO A 294 5.11 -2.29 5.58
N GLY A 295 5.64 -2.48 4.37
CA GLY A 295 5.19 -3.52 3.43
C GLY A 295 5.27 -3.09 1.97
N THR A 296 4.72 -3.92 1.08
CA THR A 296 4.64 -3.64 -0.37
C THR A 296 3.29 -3.03 -0.75
N GLU A 297 3.08 -2.82 -2.06
CA GLU A 297 1.83 -2.31 -2.62
C GLU A 297 0.60 -3.15 -2.23
N LYS A 298 0.74 -4.48 -2.04
CA LYS A 298 -0.35 -5.34 -1.54
C LYS A 298 -0.82 -4.94 -0.13
N ASN A 299 0.11 -4.60 0.77
CA ASN A 299 -0.19 -4.21 2.14
C ASN A 299 -0.80 -2.81 2.17
N TYR A 300 -0.31 -1.89 1.34
CA TYR A 300 -0.90 -0.55 1.20
C TYR A 300 -2.28 -0.59 0.56
N LEU A 301 -2.49 -1.44 -0.45
CA LEU A 301 -3.81 -1.66 -1.03
C LEU A 301 -4.79 -2.16 0.03
N ARG A 302 -4.39 -3.16 0.83
CA ARG A 302 -5.19 -3.67 1.95
C ARG A 302 -5.50 -2.59 3.00
N ALA A 303 -4.53 -1.75 3.36
CA ALA A 303 -4.72 -0.64 4.30
C ALA A 303 -5.66 0.44 3.74
N GLN A 304 -5.54 0.78 2.45
CA GLN A 304 -6.47 1.72 1.79
C GLN A 304 -7.89 1.16 1.73
N ILE A 305 -8.05 -0.12 1.41
CA ILE A 305 -9.35 -0.79 1.43
C ILE A 305 -9.98 -0.69 2.83
N ALA A 306 -9.23 -1.02 3.89
CA ALA A 306 -9.71 -0.89 5.27
C ALA A 306 -10.22 0.52 5.58
N ARG A 307 -9.41 1.54 5.26
CA ARG A 307 -9.74 2.95 5.51
C ARG A 307 -10.98 3.41 4.73
N ILE A 308 -11.12 2.99 3.48
CA ILE A 308 -12.26 3.35 2.63
C ILE A 308 -13.51 2.61 3.09
N SER A 309 -13.44 1.30 3.33
CA SER A 309 -14.57 0.49 3.83
C SER A 309 -15.13 1.07 5.14
N ALA A 310 -14.26 1.35 6.11
CA ALA A 310 -14.66 1.87 7.42
C ALA A 310 -15.28 3.28 7.40
N THR A 311 -15.13 4.03 6.31
CA THR A 311 -15.62 5.41 6.22
C THR A 311 -16.70 5.61 5.15
N THR A 312 -16.92 4.64 4.27
CA THR A 312 -17.81 4.81 3.11
C THR A 312 -18.87 3.74 2.96
N HIS A 313 -18.79 2.63 3.69
CA HIS A 313 -19.81 1.60 3.64
C HIS A 313 -21.02 2.03 4.47
N VAL A 314 -22.08 2.40 3.74
CA VAL A 314 -23.31 2.94 4.33
C VAL A 314 -24.52 2.11 3.88
N SER A 315 -25.54 2.07 4.72
CA SER A 315 -26.81 1.38 4.43
C SER A 315 -27.98 2.28 4.76
N PRO A 316 -29.16 2.08 4.14
CA PRO A 316 -30.38 2.74 4.57
C PRO A 316 -30.66 2.52 6.06
N ALA A 317 -31.10 3.57 6.75
CA ALA A 317 -31.48 3.49 8.16
C ALA A 317 -32.56 2.42 8.38
N GLY A 318 -32.41 1.60 9.42
CA GLY A 318 -33.33 0.51 9.75
C GLY A 318 -33.14 -0.78 8.97
N LYS A 319 -32.16 -0.85 8.04
CA LYS A 319 -31.78 -2.10 7.35
C LYS A 319 -31.13 -3.11 8.30
N PHE A 320 -30.32 -2.62 9.22
CA PHE A 320 -29.67 -3.41 10.26
C PHE A 320 -30.17 -2.97 11.63
N LYS A 321 -30.22 -3.92 12.57
CA LYS A 321 -30.56 -3.71 13.98
C LYS A 321 -29.53 -4.42 14.86
N PHE A 322 -29.36 -3.96 16.08
CA PHE A 322 -28.54 -4.69 17.06
C PHE A 322 -29.32 -5.90 17.57
N SER A 323 -28.61 -6.94 18.03
CA SER A 323 -29.24 -8.06 18.71
C SER A 323 -29.62 -7.66 20.14
N GLU A 324 -30.57 -8.37 20.76
CA GLU A 324 -30.98 -8.09 22.15
C GLU A 324 -29.78 -8.20 23.12
N GLU A 325 -28.86 -9.14 22.87
CA GLU A 325 -27.63 -9.33 23.67
C GLU A 325 -26.64 -8.14 23.55
N GLU A 326 -26.59 -7.51 22.37
CA GLU A 326 -25.74 -6.33 22.12
C GLU A 326 -26.38 -5.01 22.57
N GLU A 327 -27.70 -4.98 22.71
CA GLU A 327 -28.41 -3.87 23.35
C GLU A 327 -28.15 -3.83 24.86
N GLU A 328 -28.01 -4.98 25.53
CA GLU A 328 -27.68 -5.06 26.95
C GLU A 328 -26.21 -4.78 27.28
N SER A 329 -25.28 -5.03 26.35
CA SER A 329 -23.82 -4.84 26.55
C SER A 329 -23.31 -3.43 26.18
N GLU A 330 -24.20 -2.51 25.82
CA GLU A 330 -23.87 -1.09 25.55
C GLU A 330 -23.32 -0.36 26.79
N GLU A 331 -23.55 -0.88 28.01
CA GLU A 331 -23.02 -0.30 29.26
C GLU A 331 -21.50 -0.51 29.44
N GLU A 332 -20.86 -1.46 28.72
CA GLU A 332 -19.44 -1.82 28.91
C GLU A 332 -18.56 -1.74 27.64
N GLY A 333 -19.12 -1.47 26.45
CA GLY A 333 -18.31 -1.39 25.22
C GLY A 333 -19.04 -0.99 23.95
N ALA A 334 -18.29 -0.80 22.86
CA ALA A 334 -18.83 -0.48 21.54
C ALA A 334 -19.51 -1.72 20.92
N ARG A 335 -20.76 -1.56 20.44
CA ARG A 335 -21.51 -2.64 19.78
C ARG A 335 -20.76 -3.22 18.58
N GLU A 336 -20.64 -4.55 18.52
CA GLU A 336 -19.71 -5.22 17.62
C GLU A 336 -20.38 -5.81 16.38
N ASN A 337 -21.54 -6.41 16.56
CA ASN A 337 -22.31 -7.04 15.49
C ASN A 337 -23.62 -6.29 15.24
N TYR A 338 -24.34 -6.81 14.26
CA TYR A 338 -25.65 -6.36 13.89
C TYR A 338 -26.32 -7.49 13.11
N GLN A 339 -27.64 -7.51 13.13
CA GLN A 339 -28.46 -8.46 12.40
C GLN A 339 -29.26 -7.75 11.32
N GLU A 340 -29.50 -8.45 10.22
CA GLU A 340 -30.37 -7.96 9.16
C GLU A 340 -31.80 -7.87 9.65
N ASN A 341 -32.45 -6.73 9.42
CA ASN A 341 -33.83 -6.53 9.81
C ASN A 341 -34.76 -7.14 8.75
N GLU A 342 -35.32 -8.32 9.04
CA GLU A 342 -36.26 -9.02 8.15
C GLU A 342 -37.54 -8.21 7.87
N ASP A 343 -37.93 -7.32 8.78
CA ASP A 343 -39.11 -6.45 8.64
C ASP A 343 -38.85 -5.19 7.79
N PHE A 344 -37.65 -5.02 7.25
CA PHE A 344 -37.29 -3.84 6.48
C PHE A 344 -38.04 -3.79 5.13
N LYS A 345 -39.00 -2.86 5.02
CA LYS A 345 -39.83 -2.67 3.81
C LYS A 345 -39.22 -1.75 2.75
N GLY A 346 -37.97 -1.34 2.95
CA GLY A 346 -37.32 -0.34 2.12
C GLY A 346 -37.53 1.08 2.62
N ALA A 347 -36.49 1.91 2.51
CA ALA A 347 -36.54 3.32 2.91
C ALA A 347 -37.23 4.17 1.82
N ALA A 348 -37.99 5.18 2.24
CA ALA A 348 -38.62 6.08 1.29
C ALA A 348 -37.58 7.02 0.66
N LEU A 349 -37.77 7.36 -0.63
CA LEU A 349 -36.87 8.31 -1.31
C LEU A 349 -36.76 9.65 -0.58
N SER A 350 -37.84 10.12 0.05
CA SER A 350 -37.84 11.36 0.84
C SER A 350 -36.96 11.28 2.08
N GLU A 351 -36.85 10.11 2.71
CA GLU A 351 -36.00 9.90 3.89
C GLU A 351 -34.53 9.80 3.49
N LEU A 352 -34.23 9.14 2.36
CA LEU A 352 -32.88 8.98 1.83
C LEU A 352 -32.29 10.28 1.26
N LEU A 353 -33.14 11.23 0.88
CA LEU A 353 -32.77 12.52 0.29
C LEU A 353 -32.95 13.68 1.27
N ASP A 354 -33.15 13.37 2.55
CA ASP A 354 -33.27 14.38 3.60
C ASP A 354 -32.04 15.29 3.64
N GLU A 355 -32.24 16.57 3.91
CA GLU A 355 -31.15 17.55 3.92
C GLU A 355 -30.16 17.26 5.05
N GLU A 356 -30.63 16.72 6.17
CA GLU A 356 -29.80 16.30 7.30
C GLU A 356 -29.08 14.96 7.08
N LEU A 357 -29.42 14.23 6.01
CA LEU A 357 -28.80 12.94 5.64
C LEU A 357 -28.96 11.84 6.71
N ASN A 358 -30.03 11.88 7.51
CA ASN A 358 -30.29 10.89 8.55
C ASN A 358 -30.77 9.52 8.01
N GLY A 359 -31.18 9.45 6.73
CA GLY A 359 -31.66 8.23 6.10
C GLY A 359 -30.58 7.17 5.81
N TRP A 360 -29.30 7.49 6.03
CA TRP A 360 -28.16 6.62 5.78
C TRP A 360 -27.30 6.48 7.03
N VAL A 361 -26.87 5.27 7.33
CA VAL A 361 -26.06 4.94 8.51
C VAL A 361 -24.82 4.14 8.14
N HIS A 362 -23.73 4.31 8.88
CA HIS A 362 -22.52 3.49 8.73
C HIS A 362 -22.73 2.11 9.33
N HIS A 363 -22.45 1.04 8.58
CA HIS A 363 -22.57 -0.35 9.07
C HIS A 363 -21.21 -1.06 9.22
N VAL A 364 -20.11 -0.33 9.07
CA VAL A 364 -18.75 -0.81 9.34
C VAL A 364 -18.17 -0.01 10.50
N GLN A 365 -17.44 -0.69 11.39
CA GLN A 365 -16.83 -0.07 12.56
C GLN A 365 -15.80 1.00 12.16
N TYR A 366 -15.77 2.09 12.93
CA TYR A 366 -14.79 3.15 12.76
C TYR A 366 -13.39 2.67 13.15
N ILE A 367 -12.37 3.09 12.38
CA ILE A 367 -10.97 2.79 12.70
C ILE A 367 -10.37 3.97 13.47
N LEU A 368 -10.00 3.72 14.72
CA LEU A 368 -9.40 4.69 15.63
C LEU A 368 -8.06 5.23 15.11
N PRO A 369 -7.60 6.42 15.57
CA PRO A 369 -6.26 6.93 15.27
C PRO A 369 -5.14 5.91 15.52
N GLN A 370 -5.29 5.03 16.51
CA GLN A 370 -4.37 3.91 16.75
C GLN A 370 -4.26 2.90 15.60
N GLY A 371 -5.28 2.78 14.73
CA GLY A 371 -5.30 1.84 13.60
C GLY A 371 -6.05 0.53 13.89
N ARG A 372 -6.83 0.48 14.97
CA ARG A 372 -7.72 -0.62 15.36
C ARG A 372 -9.17 -0.15 15.43
N THR A 373 -10.14 -1.08 15.49
CA THR A 373 -11.54 -0.69 15.77
C THR A 373 -11.82 -0.62 17.26
N LYS A 374 -11.10 -1.42 18.06
CA LYS A 374 -11.11 -1.36 19.53
C LYS A 374 -9.84 -0.69 20.04
N TRP A 375 -9.99 0.20 21.02
CA TRP A 375 -8.86 0.82 21.66
C TRP A 375 -8.06 -0.23 22.43
N TRP A 376 -6.75 -0.22 22.24
CA TRP A 376 -5.82 -1.05 23.00
C TRP A 376 -5.05 -0.17 23.97
N ASN A 377 -5.14 -0.48 25.26
CA ASN A 377 -4.41 0.21 26.31
C ASN A 377 -2.97 -0.33 26.38
N PRO A 378 -1.93 0.49 26.11
CA PRO A 378 -0.55 0.06 26.27
C PRO A 378 -0.17 -0.24 27.73
N GLY A 379 -0.77 0.46 28.70
CA GLY A 379 -0.44 0.32 30.13
C GLY A 379 -0.89 -1.00 30.76
N GLU A 380 -1.98 -1.59 30.26
CA GLU A 380 -2.58 -2.82 30.84
C GLU A 380 -1.71 -4.08 30.61
N ASN A 381 -0.80 -4.04 29.62
CA ASN A 381 0.14 -5.13 29.36
C ASN A 381 1.49 -4.95 30.07
N ALA A 382 1.84 -3.74 30.51
CA ALA A 382 3.04 -3.51 31.32
C ALA A 382 2.95 -4.23 32.67
N ASP A 383 1.74 -4.41 33.20
CA ASP A 383 1.51 -5.14 34.46
C ASP A 383 1.68 -6.67 34.36
N LYS A 384 1.96 -7.25 33.17
CA LYS A 384 2.13 -8.71 32.98
C LYS A 384 3.57 -9.16 32.72
N GLU A 385 4.51 -8.24 32.52
CA GLU A 385 5.95 -8.55 32.49
C GLU A 385 6.51 -8.25 33.89
N GLU A 386 6.40 -9.24 34.78
CA GLU A 386 6.98 -9.18 36.14
C GLU A 386 8.51 -9.16 36.08
N GLU A 387 9.13 -7.98 36.12
CA GLU A 387 10.38 -7.72 36.87
C GLU A 387 10.35 -6.28 37.40
N GLU A 388 9.96 -6.13 38.67
CA GLU A 388 9.94 -4.87 39.42
C GLU A 388 11.31 -4.17 39.34
N ASN A 389 11.37 -3.01 38.69
CA ASN A 389 12.48 -2.07 38.83
C ASN A 389 11.93 -0.66 39.05
N GLU A 390 12.57 0.11 39.94
CA GLU A 390 12.13 1.44 40.41
C GLU A 390 12.01 2.50 39.29
N GLU A 391 12.55 2.24 38.09
CA GLU A 391 12.37 3.07 36.88
C GLU A 391 10.98 2.93 36.23
N GLU A 392 10.18 1.91 36.58
CA GLU A 392 8.82 1.72 36.03
C GLU A 392 7.77 2.64 36.65
N GLU A 393 8.02 3.23 37.84
CA GLU A 393 7.09 4.22 38.40
C GLU A 393 7.03 5.51 37.57
N GLU A 394 8.13 5.90 36.90
CA GLU A 394 8.13 7.06 35.98
C GLU A 394 7.43 6.74 34.64
N MET A 395 7.56 5.51 34.10
CA MET A 395 6.79 5.08 32.92
C MET A 395 5.30 4.86 33.22
N LYS A 396 4.94 4.43 34.43
CA LYS A 396 3.54 4.40 34.90
C LYS A 396 2.96 5.82 35.01
N ALA A 397 3.74 6.78 35.49
CA ALA A 397 3.29 8.17 35.57
C ALA A 397 3.04 8.83 34.20
N GLU A 398 3.76 8.44 33.13
CA GLU A 398 3.49 8.92 31.75
C GLU A 398 2.33 8.18 31.05
N THR A 399 2.00 6.94 31.45
CA THR A 399 0.96 6.13 30.80
C THR A 399 -0.43 6.25 31.43
N GLU A 400 -0.54 6.72 32.68
CA GLU A 400 -1.81 6.90 33.40
C GLU A 400 -2.72 8.02 32.86
N GLU A 401 -2.28 8.85 31.89
CA GLU A 401 -3.08 9.95 31.31
C GLU A 401 -3.58 9.72 29.86
N ILE A 402 -3.41 8.54 29.25
CA ILE A 402 -3.91 8.33 27.88
C ILE A 402 -5.42 8.09 27.90
N GLU A 403 -6.21 9.13 27.61
CA GLU A 403 -7.66 9.00 27.45
C GLU A 403 -8.01 7.95 26.37
N PRO A 404 -8.93 7.01 26.65
CA PRO A 404 -9.29 5.97 25.70
C PRO A 404 -9.89 6.58 24.43
N GLU A 405 -9.32 6.22 23.27
CA GLU A 405 -9.84 6.70 21.99
C GLU A 405 -11.23 6.08 21.74
N GLN A 406 -12.29 6.90 21.75
CA GLN A 406 -13.65 6.44 21.42
C GLN A 406 -14.08 6.95 20.04
N GLY A 407 -14.51 6.01 19.19
CA GLY A 407 -15.11 6.29 17.89
C GLY A 407 -16.63 6.46 17.98
N PRO A 408 -17.29 6.95 16.91
CA PRO A 408 -18.75 6.94 16.83
C PRO A 408 -19.27 5.50 16.86
N PRO A 409 -20.45 5.26 17.48
CA PRO A 409 -21.04 3.94 17.54
C PRO A 409 -21.46 3.45 16.15
N LEU A 410 -21.63 2.14 16.01
CA LEU A 410 -22.15 1.56 14.77
C LEU A 410 -23.56 2.08 14.49
N LEU A 411 -23.97 2.09 13.22
CA LEU A 411 -25.25 2.62 12.76
C LEU A 411 -25.46 4.12 13.04
N THR A 412 -24.38 4.88 13.24
CA THR A 412 -24.41 6.34 13.29
C THR A 412 -24.82 6.92 11.93
N PRO A 413 -25.77 7.90 11.89
CA PRO A 413 -26.15 8.56 10.65
C PRO A 413 -25.02 9.35 10.01
N ILE A 414 -24.92 9.31 8.68
CA ILE A 414 -23.87 10.04 7.93
C ILE A 414 -23.99 11.57 8.04
N GLY A 415 -25.15 12.07 8.50
CA GLY A 415 -25.37 13.48 8.83
C GLY A 415 -24.51 13.98 9.99
N ALA A 416 -24.08 13.08 10.88
CA ALA A 416 -23.21 13.39 12.01
C ALA A 416 -21.71 13.40 11.65
N ASP A 417 -21.35 13.07 10.41
CA ASP A 417 -19.96 13.05 9.95
C ASP A 417 -19.33 14.45 9.95
N VAL A 418 -18.04 14.51 10.29
CA VAL A 418 -17.27 15.76 10.35
C VAL A 418 -17.26 16.47 8.98
N GLU A 419 -17.64 17.74 8.97
CA GLU A 419 -17.64 18.57 7.76
C GLU A 419 -16.24 18.84 7.21
N ILE A 420 -16.15 18.95 5.89
CA ILE A 420 -14.93 19.26 5.15
C ILE A 420 -14.99 20.73 4.74
N GLN A 421 -14.28 21.61 5.44
CA GLN A 421 -14.23 23.07 5.13
C GLN A 421 -15.63 23.69 4.90
N ASN A 422 -16.55 23.46 5.84
CA ASN A 422 -17.96 23.90 5.78
C ASN A 422 -18.79 23.28 4.65
N THR A 423 -18.34 22.13 4.13
CA THR A 423 -19.11 21.28 3.21
C THR A 423 -19.37 19.95 3.88
N LYS A 424 -20.60 19.42 3.74
CA LYS A 424 -20.94 18.09 4.27
C LYS A 424 -20.03 17.00 3.72
N ALA A 425 -19.70 16.01 4.53
CA ALA A 425 -18.89 14.86 4.13
C ALA A 425 -19.54 14.04 3.00
N TRP A 426 -20.86 14.15 2.85
CA TRP A 426 -21.66 13.41 1.88
C TRP A 426 -22.54 14.32 1.04
N THR A 427 -22.96 13.82 -0.12
CA THR A 427 -23.97 14.47 -0.96
C THR A 427 -24.95 13.45 -1.47
N ALA A 428 -26.22 13.58 -1.07
CA ALA A 428 -27.32 12.78 -1.58
C ALA A 428 -27.95 13.44 -2.81
N LYS A 429 -28.30 12.61 -3.81
CA LYS A 429 -28.99 13.03 -5.03
C LYS A 429 -29.93 11.94 -5.51
N ILE A 430 -30.89 12.34 -6.32
CA ILE A 430 -31.84 11.45 -7.00
C ILE A 430 -31.39 11.23 -8.45
N SER A 431 -31.59 10.01 -8.97
CA SER A 431 -31.18 9.69 -10.35
C SER A 431 -31.98 10.42 -11.43
N SER A 432 -33.27 10.66 -11.20
CA SER A 432 -34.14 11.37 -12.16
C SER A 432 -35.17 12.24 -11.45
N ASN A 433 -35.12 13.54 -11.72
CA ASN A 433 -36.15 14.50 -11.31
C ASN A 433 -37.41 14.44 -12.18
N LEU A 434 -37.33 13.83 -13.37
CA LEU A 434 -38.43 13.80 -14.33
C LEU A 434 -39.47 12.72 -14.00
N ILE A 435 -39.01 11.56 -13.53
CA ILE A 435 -39.87 10.43 -13.18
C ILE A 435 -39.43 9.85 -11.82
N PRO A 436 -39.77 10.51 -10.70
CA PRO A 436 -39.34 10.08 -9.36
C PRO A 436 -39.82 8.69 -8.96
N GLN A 437 -40.91 8.17 -9.55
CA GLN A 437 -41.45 6.86 -9.19
C GLN A 437 -40.51 5.69 -9.52
N TYR A 438 -39.61 5.88 -10.49
CA TYR A 438 -38.62 4.87 -10.88
C TYR A 438 -37.19 5.28 -10.53
N ALA A 439 -37.01 6.41 -9.86
CA ALA A 439 -35.71 6.91 -9.48
C ALA A 439 -35.15 6.14 -8.27
N CYS A 440 -33.82 6.17 -8.14
CA CYS A 440 -33.11 5.73 -6.94
C CYS A 440 -32.48 6.95 -6.26
N ALA A 441 -32.28 6.84 -4.96
CA ALA A 441 -31.43 7.77 -4.22
C ALA A 441 -30.01 7.22 -4.25
N PHE A 442 -29.05 8.11 -4.44
CA PHE A 442 -27.64 7.78 -4.33
C PHE A 442 -26.91 8.82 -3.49
N VAL A 443 -25.93 8.35 -2.74
CA VAL A 443 -25.02 9.18 -1.95
C VAL A 443 -23.62 9.01 -2.47
N ARG A 444 -22.86 10.10 -2.46
CA ARG A 444 -21.43 10.09 -2.78
C ARG A 444 -20.65 10.64 -1.60
N SER A 445 -19.51 10.06 -1.33
CA SER A 445 -18.57 10.61 -0.35
C SER A 445 -17.80 11.77 -0.98
N ASN A 446 -17.78 12.91 -0.30
CA ASN A 446 -16.90 14.03 -0.63
C ASN A 446 -15.50 13.81 -0.01
N LEU A 447 -15.41 13.02 1.06
CA LEU A 447 -14.14 12.66 1.71
C LEU A 447 -13.33 11.65 0.89
N TRP A 448 -14.01 10.69 0.27
CA TRP A 448 -13.40 9.68 -0.60
C TRP A 448 -14.01 9.74 -2.00
N PRO A 449 -13.46 10.60 -2.88
CA PRO A 449 -13.92 10.71 -4.25
C PRO A 449 -13.82 9.35 -4.94
N GLY A 450 -14.96 8.85 -5.41
CA GLY A 450 -15.08 7.51 -5.99
C GLY A 450 -15.94 6.56 -5.17
N ALA A 451 -16.23 6.86 -3.91
CA ALA A 451 -17.16 6.08 -3.10
C ALA A 451 -18.61 6.51 -3.33
N TYR A 452 -19.47 5.56 -3.69
CA TYR A 452 -20.88 5.77 -3.94
C TYR A 452 -21.71 4.66 -3.31
N ALA A 453 -22.92 5.02 -2.87
CA ALA A 453 -23.94 4.05 -2.50
C ALA A 453 -25.27 4.43 -3.16
N PHE A 454 -26.07 3.43 -3.52
CA PHE A 454 -27.44 3.65 -3.98
C PHE A 454 -28.43 2.87 -3.12
N ALA A 455 -29.68 3.34 -3.09
CA ALA A 455 -30.79 2.63 -2.47
C ALA A 455 -32.08 2.88 -3.25
N ARG A 456 -32.86 1.81 -3.41
CA ARG A 456 -34.20 1.82 -4.00
C ARG A 456 -35.04 0.70 -3.39
N GLY A 457 -36.00 1.07 -2.55
CA GLY A 457 -36.80 0.09 -1.82
C GLY A 457 -35.88 -0.75 -0.93
N THR A 458 -35.88 -2.06 -1.12
CA THR A 458 -35.04 -3.01 -0.36
C THR A 458 -33.66 -3.25 -0.97
N VAL A 459 -33.43 -2.83 -2.22
CA VAL A 459 -32.16 -3.01 -2.91
C VAL A 459 -31.25 -1.81 -2.65
N TRP A 460 -30.04 -2.06 -2.18
CA TRP A 460 -29.03 -1.06 -1.91
C TRP A 460 -27.65 -1.69 -2.07
N GLU A 461 -26.65 -0.90 -2.42
CA GLU A 461 -25.26 -1.34 -2.50
C GLU A 461 -24.28 -0.18 -2.37
N ASN A 462 -23.04 -0.52 -2.04
CA ASN A 462 -21.89 0.38 -2.06
C ASN A 462 -20.90 -0.02 -3.15
N ILE A 463 -20.18 0.94 -3.70
CA ILE A 463 -19.06 0.69 -4.63
C ILE A 463 -18.01 1.78 -4.49
N TYR A 464 -16.73 1.39 -4.60
CA TYR A 464 -15.63 2.33 -4.78
C TYR A 464 -15.06 2.26 -6.19
N VAL A 465 -14.97 3.39 -6.89
CA VAL A 465 -14.28 3.50 -8.19
C VAL A 465 -13.44 4.77 -8.22
N GLY A 466 -12.11 4.63 -8.07
CA GLY A 466 -11.23 5.80 -7.99
C GLY A 466 -9.76 5.47 -7.76
N PHE A 467 -8.97 6.48 -7.39
CA PHE A 467 -7.51 6.35 -7.16
C PHE A 467 -7.13 5.88 -5.76
N GLY A 468 -8.10 5.69 -4.87
CA GLY A 468 -7.85 5.33 -3.47
C GLY A 468 -7.24 6.47 -2.65
N HIS A 469 -7.48 7.73 -3.02
CA HIS A 469 -6.95 8.91 -2.31
C HIS A 469 -8.06 9.61 -1.52
N LYS A 470 -7.74 9.92 -0.25
CA LYS A 470 -8.59 10.76 0.59
C LYS A 470 -8.55 12.19 0.05
N TYR A 471 -9.70 12.84 -0.02
CA TYR A 471 -9.79 14.25 -0.34
C TYR A 471 -9.05 15.04 0.74
N ALA A 472 -8.10 15.85 0.30
CA ALA A 472 -7.35 16.77 1.13
C ALA A 472 -7.59 18.17 0.59
N THR A 473 -7.88 19.09 1.49
CA THR A 473 -8.16 20.48 1.15
C THR A 473 -6.89 21.31 1.00
N THR A 474 -5.84 20.89 1.71
CA THR A 474 -4.47 21.38 1.54
C THR A 474 -3.69 20.41 0.67
N ASP A 475 -2.66 20.93 0.00
CA ASP A 475 -1.68 20.09 -0.65
C ASP A 475 -1.01 19.17 0.37
N TYR A 476 -0.59 18.01 -0.12
CA TYR A 476 0.13 17.05 0.70
C TYR A 476 1.47 17.67 1.14
N GLY A 477 1.63 17.89 2.45
CA GLY A 477 2.90 18.21 3.07
C GLY A 477 3.54 16.92 3.57
N PRO A 478 4.75 16.54 3.12
CA PRO A 478 5.44 15.39 3.69
C PRO A 478 5.73 15.65 5.17
N GLU A 479 5.76 14.59 5.97
CA GLU A 479 6.16 14.72 7.36
C GLU A 479 7.58 15.25 7.48
N LEU A 480 7.84 15.95 8.57
CA LEU A 480 9.19 16.41 8.88
C LEU A 480 9.99 15.25 9.50
N PRO A 481 11.32 15.22 9.31
CA PRO A 481 12.22 14.40 10.10
C PRO A 481 11.93 14.55 11.61
N PRO A 482 11.98 13.45 12.39
CA PRO A 482 11.93 13.57 13.83
C PRO A 482 13.06 14.50 14.32
N LEU A 483 12.80 15.20 15.42
CA LEU A 483 13.84 16.01 16.03
C LEU A 483 15.00 15.10 16.46
N PRO A 484 16.26 15.55 16.33
CA PRO A 484 17.39 14.83 16.91
C PRO A 484 17.15 14.57 18.39
N ALA A 485 17.57 13.40 18.87
CA ALA A 485 17.51 13.08 20.29
C ALA A 485 18.27 14.15 21.08
N ASN A 486 17.76 14.50 22.26
CA ASN A 486 18.49 15.39 23.16
C ASN A 486 19.78 14.68 23.60
N GLU A 487 20.84 15.46 23.75
CA GLU A 487 22.07 14.97 24.37
C GLU A 487 21.81 14.61 25.84
N TYR A 488 22.62 13.70 26.37
CA TYR A 488 22.56 13.34 27.79
C TYR A 488 22.76 14.61 28.64
N SER A 489 21.90 14.84 29.63
CA SER A 489 22.00 16.00 30.50
C SER A 489 23.24 15.90 31.37
N ASP A 490 24.03 16.98 31.47
CA ASP A 490 25.18 17.05 32.37
C ASP A 490 24.73 16.85 33.83
N GLY A 491 24.82 15.59 34.30
CA GLY A 491 24.53 15.20 35.66
C GLY A 491 25.74 15.40 36.58
N PRO A 492 25.56 15.34 37.90
CA PRO A 492 26.66 15.40 38.87
C PRO A 492 27.70 14.27 38.66
N GLU A 493 27.33 13.20 37.95
CA GLU A 493 28.19 12.07 37.56
C GLU A 493 29.23 12.44 36.50
N ILE A 494 29.02 13.50 35.71
CA ILE A 494 29.94 13.96 34.65
C ILE A 494 30.75 15.18 35.10
N GLY A 495 30.43 15.74 36.28
CA GLY A 495 31.19 16.82 36.88
C GLY A 495 32.50 16.29 37.45
N GLU A 496 33.64 16.79 36.95
CA GLU A 496 34.94 16.54 37.58
C GLU A 496 34.86 16.98 39.05
N ALA A 497 34.98 16.02 39.97
CA ALA A 497 34.96 16.32 41.40
C ALA A 497 36.13 17.25 41.73
N GLU A 498 35.90 18.29 42.53
CA GLU A 498 36.98 19.19 42.94
C GLU A 498 38.05 18.38 43.69
N ASP A 499 39.30 18.48 43.24
CA ASP A 499 40.45 17.85 43.90
C ASP A 499 40.43 18.19 45.41
N PRO A 500 40.55 17.19 46.30
CA PRO A 500 40.52 17.44 47.74
C PRO A 500 41.60 18.44 48.14
N SER A 501 41.26 19.36 49.04
CA SER A 501 42.20 20.38 49.49
C SER A 501 43.36 19.76 50.30
N PRO A 502 44.55 20.40 50.37
CA PRO A 502 45.66 19.89 51.18
C PRO A 502 45.31 19.68 52.67
N GLU A 503 44.30 20.40 53.19
CA GLU A 503 43.80 20.22 54.56
C GLU A 503 42.94 18.95 54.72
N GLU A 504 42.18 18.59 53.68
CA GLU A 504 41.36 17.38 53.66
C GLU A 504 42.21 16.14 53.43
N GLU A 505 43.23 16.22 52.56
CA GLU A 505 44.21 15.14 52.38
C GLU A 505 45.02 14.92 53.68
N ALA A 506 45.42 15.99 54.37
CA ALA A 506 46.12 15.89 55.65
C ALA A 506 45.25 15.29 56.76
N LYS A 507 43.94 15.59 56.77
CA LYS A 507 42.99 14.96 57.71
C LYS A 507 42.76 13.49 57.38
N ALA A 508 42.63 13.14 56.11
CA ALA A 508 42.50 11.74 55.68
C ALA A 508 43.75 10.94 56.06
N ARG A 509 44.94 11.48 55.79
CA ARG A 509 46.22 10.86 56.18
C ARG A 509 46.38 10.74 57.69
N ALA A 510 45.98 11.75 58.47
CA ALA A 510 46.03 11.69 59.92
C ALA A 510 45.01 10.69 60.50
N ALA A 511 43.83 10.56 59.88
CA ALA A 511 42.84 9.55 60.27
C ALA A 511 43.33 8.14 59.95
N GLU A 512 44.01 7.96 58.82
CA GLU A 512 44.65 6.69 58.43
C GLU A 512 45.81 6.34 59.38
N GLU A 513 46.65 7.32 59.73
CA GLU A 513 47.76 7.14 60.68
C GLU A 513 47.25 6.85 62.10
N GLN A 514 46.14 7.48 62.54
CA GLN A 514 45.47 7.12 63.79
C GLN A 514 44.86 5.72 63.77
N ALA A 515 44.27 5.29 62.65
CA ALA A 515 43.73 3.94 62.52
C ALA A 515 44.85 2.87 62.53
N VAL A 516 46.04 3.20 62.02
CA VAL A 516 47.21 2.32 62.07
C VAL A 516 47.81 2.27 63.48
N ASP A 517 47.93 3.40 64.19
CA ASP A 517 48.39 3.44 65.59
C ASP A 517 47.43 2.67 66.52
N GLU A 518 46.11 2.81 66.33
CA GLU A 518 45.11 2.02 67.10
C GLU A 518 45.22 0.52 66.81
N GLY A 519 45.55 0.13 65.58
CA GLY A 519 45.80 -1.27 65.22
C GLY A 519 47.11 -1.85 65.79
N GLU A 520 48.18 -1.06 65.87
CA GLU A 520 49.45 -1.48 66.47
C GLU A 520 49.40 -1.57 68.01
N GLU A 521 48.57 -0.77 68.67
CA GLU A 521 48.31 -0.90 70.11
C GLU A 521 47.48 -2.15 70.44
N GLU A 522 46.51 -2.53 69.59
CA GLU A 522 45.76 -3.79 69.74
C GLU A 522 46.64 -5.04 69.53
N GLU A 523 47.60 -5.01 68.59
CA GLU A 523 48.53 -6.15 68.39
C GLU A 523 49.55 -6.33 69.53
N GLN A 524 49.93 -5.27 70.25
CA GLN A 524 50.84 -5.37 71.39
C GLN A 524 50.17 -5.87 72.68
N GLU A 525 48.85 -5.71 72.83
CA GLU A 525 48.12 -6.30 73.96
C GLU A 525 47.90 -7.82 73.78
N GLU A 526 47.85 -8.34 72.55
CA GLU A 526 47.69 -9.79 72.28
C GLU A 526 48.98 -10.62 72.44
N GLU A 527 50.18 -10.03 72.35
CA GLU A 527 51.44 -10.77 72.54
C GLU A 527 51.78 -11.10 74.00
N VAL A 528 51.16 -10.44 74.99
CA VAL A 528 51.47 -10.64 76.43
C VAL A 528 50.68 -11.79 77.06
N ASP A 529 49.59 -12.25 76.43
CA ASP A 529 48.69 -13.29 76.98
C ASP A 529 49.04 -14.73 76.55
N ASN A 530 50.14 -14.93 75.81
CA ASN A 530 50.53 -16.24 75.22
C ASN A 530 51.66 -17.00 75.94
N GLU A 531 51.95 -16.74 77.21
CA GLU A 531 52.98 -17.48 78.00
C GLU A 531 52.47 -18.34 79.19
N GLU A 532 51.15 -18.46 79.43
CA GLU A 532 50.63 -19.40 80.44
C GLU A 532 49.60 -20.36 79.84
N ASN A 533 50.05 -21.55 79.39
CA ASN A 533 49.40 -22.87 79.57
C ASN A 533 50.06 -23.94 78.67
N ASP A 534 51.20 -24.47 79.11
CA ASP A 534 51.73 -25.78 78.71
C ASP A 534 51.78 -26.66 79.98
N ASP A 535 50.80 -27.56 80.15
CA ASP A 535 50.88 -28.76 81.01
C ASP A 535 49.86 -29.84 80.61
#